data_AF-A0A1V2LIZ2-F1
#
_entry.id   AF-A0A1V2LIZ2-F1
#
_cell.length_a   1.000
_cell.length_b   1.000
_cell.length_c   1.000
_cell.angle_alpha   90.00
_cell.angle_beta   90.00
_cell.angle_gamma   90.00
#
_symmetry.space_group_name_H-M   'P 1'
#
loop_
_entity.id
_entity.type
_entity.pdbx_description
1 polymer ?
#
loop_
_entity_poly.entity_id
_entity_poly.type
_entity_poly.pdbx_seq_one_letter_code
_entity_poly.pdbx_strand_id
1 'polypeptide(L)'
;MSMQSNKIKTLYQRIPLWKQLYYKWRSIRGVPLRKKFFVGYDLEANTYWEFYLDRQQTRPRRLVEPYKPQPLLFDYFNKLPIQWTQWLRYTRRVPPTIEEILKDEERIRNLQTLSQFKEHEQTYNKHLQQEKIHQNLQKELHKLEEKEDKNRHDDAVNAARFMQKSGYDLNETIQHQEVKEKPNTKLDRDASSLAHDPWKRADTSDHPQEATMTPRR
;
A
#
# COMPACT_ATOMS: atom_id res chain seq x y z
N MET A 1 8.96 27.50 -12.28
CA MET A 1 9.82 28.53 -11.65
C MET A 1 9.12 29.42 -10.61
N SER A 2 7.83 29.80 -10.75
CA SER A 2 7.22 30.76 -9.79
C SER A 2 7.10 30.22 -8.35
N MET A 3 6.79 28.94 -8.16
CA MET A 3 6.50 28.40 -6.82
C MET A 3 7.73 28.31 -5.91
N GLN A 4 8.91 27.93 -6.44
CA GLN A 4 10.16 27.94 -5.68
C GLN A 4 10.53 29.36 -5.26
N SER A 5 10.38 30.34 -6.16
CA SER A 5 10.62 31.75 -5.85
C SER A 5 9.70 32.27 -4.73
N ASN A 6 8.44 31.82 -4.70
CA ASN A 6 7.49 32.19 -3.66
C ASN A 6 7.89 31.59 -2.30
N LYS A 7 8.29 30.31 -2.26
CA LYS A 7 8.77 29.69 -1.02
C LYS A 7 9.99 30.41 -0.45
N ILE A 8 10.96 30.74 -1.29
CA ILE A 8 12.15 31.50 -0.89
C ILE A 8 11.75 32.89 -0.35
N LYS A 9 10.84 33.61 -1.01
CA LYS A 9 10.32 34.90 -0.52
C LYS A 9 9.64 34.74 0.84
N THR A 10 8.79 33.74 1.03
CA THR A 10 8.11 33.49 2.30
C THR A 10 9.09 33.15 3.42
N LEU A 11 10.19 32.46 3.11
CA LEU A 11 11.26 32.18 4.05
C LEU A 11 11.93 33.48 4.51
N TYR A 12 12.30 34.35 3.58
CA TYR A 12 12.94 35.64 3.92
C TYR A 12 12.00 36.59 4.65
N GLN A 13 10.69 36.48 4.42
CA GLN A 13 9.69 37.20 5.21
C GLN A 13 9.67 36.74 6.67
N ARG A 14 9.89 35.45 6.95
CA ARG A 14 9.97 34.89 8.31
C ARG A 14 11.31 35.19 8.99
N ILE A 15 12.40 35.26 8.23
CA ILE A 15 13.75 35.51 8.74
C ILE A 15 14.21 36.89 8.26
N PRO A 16 13.98 37.96 9.05
CA PRO A 16 14.37 39.31 8.66
C PRO A 16 15.89 39.45 8.51
N LEU A 17 16.34 40.45 7.75
CA LEU A 17 17.75 40.64 7.39
C LEU A 17 18.70 40.70 8.59
N TRP A 18 18.32 41.38 9.68
CA TRP A 18 19.14 41.45 10.90
C TRP A 18 19.36 40.06 11.52
N LYS A 19 18.35 39.19 11.44
CA LYS A 19 18.41 37.82 11.95
C LYS A 19 19.28 36.93 11.05
N GLN A 20 19.22 37.14 9.73
CA GLN A 20 20.15 36.50 8.79
C GLN A 20 21.60 36.89 9.08
N LEU A 21 21.84 38.18 9.34
CA LEU A 21 23.17 38.68 9.69
C LEU A 21 23.65 38.12 11.03
N TYR A 22 22.75 38.02 12.02
CA TYR A 22 23.00 37.34 13.29
C TYR A 22 23.37 35.87 13.08
N TYR A 23 22.65 35.15 12.21
CA TYR A 23 22.95 33.76 11.88
C TYR A 23 24.28 33.59 11.15
N LYS A 24 24.61 34.50 10.22
CA LYS A 24 25.93 34.56 9.58
C LYS A 24 27.04 34.83 10.60
N TRP A 25 26.80 35.70 11.57
CA TRP A 25 27.74 35.92 12.66
C TRP A 25 27.86 34.68 13.56
N ARG A 26 26.75 33.98 13.83
CA ARG A 26 26.72 32.74 14.63
C ARG A 26 27.30 31.52 13.92
N SER A 27 27.45 31.53 12.60
CA SER A 27 28.07 30.42 11.87
C SER A 27 29.60 30.44 11.90
N ILE A 28 30.22 31.58 12.26
CA ILE A 28 31.67 31.73 12.35
C ILE A 28 32.23 30.78 13.43
N ARG A 29 33.09 29.84 13.00
CA ARG A 29 33.85 28.90 13.82
C ARG A 29 35.25 29.49 14.02
N GLY A 30 35.59 29.86 15.26
CA GLY A 30 36.86 30.56 15.56
C GLY A 30 36.74 31.63 16.64
N VAL A 31 35.50 31.95 17.06
CA VAL A 31 35.27 32.85 18.18
C VAL A 31 35.59 32.12 19.49
N PRO A 32 36.52 32.63 20.33
CA PRO A 32 36.84 31.99 21.59
C PRO A 32 35.59 31.97 22.50
N LEU A 33 35.46 30.93 23.33
CA LEU A 33 34.31 30.63 24.19
C LEU A 33 32.99 30.22 23.50
N ARG A 34 32.89 30.30 22.16
CA ARG A 34 31.68 29.87 21.47
C ARG A 34 31.65 28.34 21.32
N LYS A 35 30.62 27.71 21.91
CA LYS A 35 30.40 26.26 21.81
C LYS A 35 29.31 25.85 20.84
N LYS A 36 28.43 26.78 20.43
CA LYS A 36 27.26 26.54 19.57
C LYS A 36 27.35 27.39 18.30
N PHE A 37 27.19 26.74 17.16
CA PHE A 37 27.37 27.30 15.82
C PHE A 37 26.11 27.11 15.01
N PHE A 38 25.74 28.17 14.29
CA PHE A 38 24.64 28.12 13.33
C PHE A 38 25.11 27.39 12.07
N VAL A 39 24.32 26.42 11.59
CA VAL A 39 24.64 25.63 10.40
C VAL A 39 23.79 26.04 9.22
N GLY A 40 22.47 26.15 9.42
CA GLY A 40 21.53 26.47 8.36
C GLY A 40 20.08 26.50 8.84
N TYR A 41 19.16 26.77 7.93
CA TYR A 41 17.73 26.70 8.16
C TYR A 41 17.03 25.98 6.99
N ASP A 42 15.83 25.45 7.22
CA ASP A 42 15.00 24.82 6.18
C ASP A 42 14.00 25.81 5.55
N LEU A 43 13.13 25.28 4.68
CA LEU A 43 12.05 26.04 4.03
C LEU A 43 10.98 26.57 5.01
N GLU A 44 10.86 25.96 6.18
CA GLU A 44 9.90 26.34 7.21
C GLU A 44 10.46 27.39 8.19
N ALA A 45 11.73 27.77 8.02
CA ALA A 45 12.54 28.61 8.91
C ALA A 45 12.95 27.95 10.23
N ASN A 46 12.89 26.63 10.33
CA ASN A 46 13.51 25.89 11.43
C ASN A 46 15.03 26.04 11.34
N THR A 47 15.69 26.17 12.49
CA THR A 47 17.13 26.43 12.53
C THR A 47 17.92 25.25 13.04
N TYR A 48 19.06 25.01 12.42
CA TYR A 48 19.91 23.86 12.72
C TYR A 48 21.24 24.35 13.28
N TRP A 49 21.62 23.72 14.39
CA TRP A 49 22.75 24.11 15.19
C TRP A 49 23.65 22.92 15.44
N GLU A 50 24.94 23.22 15.54
CA GLU A 50 25.97 22.27 15.90
C GLU A 50 26.70 22.78 17.14
N PHE A 51 26.91 21.94 18.15
CA PHE A 51 27.56 22.38 19.38
C PHE A 51 28.45 21.31 20.02
N TYR A 52 29.45 21.76 20.77
CA TYR A 52 30.30 20.89 21.59
C TYR A 52 29.88 21.02 23.04
N LEU A 53 29.58 19.89 23.71
CA LEU A 53 29.23 19.92 25.13
C LEU A 53 30.50 20.14 25.96
N ASP A 54 31.55 19.38 25.63
CA ASP A 54 32.85 19.44 26.27
C ASP A 54 33.99 19.72 25.27
N ARG A 55 35.12 20.25 25.75
CA ARG A 55 36.31 20.58 24.95
C ARG A 55 37.00 19.34 24.37
N GLN A 56 36.89 18.19 25.03
CA GLN A 56 37.51 16.94 24.59
C GLN A 56 36.65 16.14 23.59
N GLN A 57 35.43 16.60 23.30
CA GLN A 57 34.51 15.86 22.44
C GLN A 57 34.91 15.97 20.97
N THR A 58 35.23 14.83 20.34
CA THR A 58 35.67 14.76 18.93
C THR A 58 34.52 14.98 17.94
N ARG A 59 33.28 14.65 18.32
CA ARG A 59 32.10 14.73 17.46
C ARG A 59 31.12 15.77 18.00
N PRO A 60 30.79 16.82 17.25
CA PRO A 60 29.81 17.79 17.70
C PRO A 60 28.41 17.20 17.76
N ARG A 61 27.57 17.72 18.65
CA ARG A 61 26.14 17.40 18.73
C ARG A 61 25.35 18.29 17.79
N ARG A 62 24.29 17.74 17.21
CA ARG A 62 23.38 18.44 16.28
C ARG A 62 22.04 18.66 16.94
N LEU A 63 21.48 19.85 16.76
CA LEU A 63 20.21 20.27 17.36
C LEU A 63 19.37 20.99 16.30
N VAL A 64 18.06 20.76 16.36
CA VAL A 64 17.06 21.54 15.63
C VAL A 64 16.31 22.43 16.61
N GLU A 65 16.17 23.69 16.26
CA GLU A 65 15.33 24.66 16.97
C GLU A 65 14.17 25.05 16.05
N PRO A 66 12.95 24.63 16.37
CA PRO A 66 11.80 24.88 15.53
C PRO A 66 11.42 26.36 15.53
N TYR A 67 10.96 26.88 14.39
CA TYR A 67 10.53 28.27 14.30
C TYR A 67 9.29 28.55 15.16
N LYS A 68 8.36 27.59 15.20
CA LYS A 68 7.16 27.62 16.04
C LYS A 68 7.27 26.56 17.13
N PRO A 69 7.17 26.92 18.43
CA PRO A 69 7.08 25.92 19.48
C PRO A 69 5.78 25.10 19.32
N GLN A 70 5.88 23.80 19.51
CA GLN A 70 4.82 22.80 19.55
C GLN A 70 4.97 22.09 20.90
N PRO A 71 3.86 21.64 21.51
CA PRO A 71 3.89 21.06 22.84
C PRO A 71 4.62 19.70 22.87
N LEU A 72 4.57 18.94 21.78
CA LEU A 72 5.12 17.59 21.69
C LEU A 72 6.36 17.55 20.81
N LEU A 73 7.41 16.87 21.29
CA LEU A 73 8.68 16.78 20.58
C LEU A 73 8.58 15.91 19.30
N PHE A 74 7.71 14.89 19.29
CA PHE A 74 7.55 13.97 18.17
C PHE A 74 6.98 14.65 16.91
N ASP A 75 6.07 15.60 17.10
CA ASP A 75 5.41 16.30 15.99
C ASP A 75 6.38 17.10 15.11
N TYR A 76 7.52 17.49 15.68
CA TYR A 76 8.57 18.15 14.91
C TYR A 76 9.25 17.20 13.95
N PHE A 77 9.68 16.03 14.41
CA PHE A 77 10.51 15.12 13.62
C PHE A 77 9.81 14.62 12.36
N ASN A 78 8.47 14.52 12.37
CA ASN A 78 7.67 14.11 11.22
C ASN A 78 7.58 15.19 10.13
N LYS A 79 7.72 16.47 10.50
CA LYS A 79 7.61 17.61 9.57
C LYS A 79 8.95 18.03 8.97
N LEU A 80 10.07 17.58 9.55
CA LEU A 80 11.41 17.96 9.09
C LEU A 80 11.72 17.34 7.71
N PRO A 81 12.39 18.09 6.81
CA PRO A 81 12.89 17.52 5.56
C PRO A 81 13.85 16.35 5.80
N ILE A 82 13.73 15.31 4.98
CA ILE A 82 14.52 14.07 5.11
C ILE A 82 16.04 14.35 5.07
N GLN A 83 16.47 15.30 4.25
CA GLN A 83 17.88 15.66 4.15
C GLN A 83 18.43 16.23 5.47
N TRP A 84 17.63 17.02 6.18
CA TRP A 84 17.98 17.54 7.49
C TRP A 84 17.90 16.46 8.58
N THR A 85 16.92 15.54 8.51
CA THR A 85 16.87 14.43 9.47
C THR A 85 18.06 13.49 9.30
N GLN A 86 18.50 13.23 8.07
CA GLN A 86 19.73 12.46 7.79
C GLN A 86 20.98 13.15 8.36
N TRP A 87 21.04 14.48 8.26
CA TRP A 87 22.10 15.26 8.90
C TRP A 87 22.00 15.20 10.44
N LEU A 88 20.82 15.38 11.04
CA LEU A 88 20.64 15.26 12.50
C LEU A 88 21.04 13.86 13.03
N ARG A 89 20.80 12.81 12.24
CA ARG A 89 21.15 11.41 12.56
C ARG A 89 22.61 11.03 12.29
N TYR A 90 23.45 11.98 11.90
CA TYR A 90 24.87 11.75 11.53
C TYR A 90 25.12 10.85 10.33
N THR A 91 24.08 10.42 9.62
CA THR A 91 24.21 9.66 8.38
C THR A 91 24.82 10.53 7.26
N ARG A 92 24.59 11.84 7.29
CA ARG A 92 25.19 12.80 6.36
C ARG A 92 26.21 13.69 7.06
N ARG A 93 27.41 13.86 6.47
CA ARG A 93 28.47 14.73 7.02
C ARG A 93 28.19 16.22 6.77
N VAL A 94 27.92 16.57 5.52
CA VAL A 94 27.69 17.95 5.05
C VAL A 94 26.22 18.32 5.23
N PRO A 95 25.88 19.50 5.79
CA PRO A 95 24.49 19.94 5.90
C PRO A 95 23.86 20.14 4.51
N PRO A 96 22.55 19.91 4.35
CA PRO A 96 21.87 20.16 3.08
C PRO A 96 21.77 21.66 2.79
N THR A 97 21.68 21.99 1.51
CA THR A 97 21.46 23.38 1.04
C THR A 97 19.99 23.64 0.76
N ILE A 98 19.58 24.91 0.75
CA ILE A 98 18.18 25.29 0.46
C ILE A 98 17.76 24.85 -0.94
N GLU A 99 18.65 25.02 -1.92
CA GLU A 99 18.41 24.61 -3.32
C GLU A 99 18.20 23.10 -3.45
N GLU A 100 18.99 22.31 -2.71
CA GLU A 100 18.86 20.85 -2.68
C GLU A 100 17.51 20.41 -2.10
N ILE A 101 17.02 21.08 -1.06
CA ILE A 101 15.70 20.81 -0.47
C ILE A 101 14.59 21.17 -1.46
N LEU A 102 14.70 22.31 -2.16
CA LEU A 102 13.73 22.70 -3.19
C LEU A 102 13.67 21.73 -4.37
N LYS A 103 14.84 21.24 -4.81
CA LYS A 103 14.94 20.26 -5.89
C LYS A 103 14.31 18.92 -5.48
N ASP A 104 14.46 18.53 -4.22
CA ASP A 104 13.87 17.28 -3.73
C ASP A 104 12.34 17.39 -3.58
N GLU A 105 11.81 18.53 -3.12
CA GLU A 105 10.36 18.77 -3.16
C GLU A 105 9.79 18.72 -4.58
N GLU A 106 10.52 19.23 -5.57
CA GLU A 106 10.13 19.15 -6.97
C GLU A 106 10.17 17.70 -7.48
N ARG A 107 11.23 16.96 -7.14
CA ARG A 107 11.34 15.54 -7.45
C ARG A 107 10.17 14.74 -6.87
N ILE A 108 9.82 14.95 -5.59
CA ILE A 108 8.71 14.25 -4.94
C ILE A 108 7.39 14.56 -5.65
N ARG A 109 7.15 15.83 -5.99
CA ARG A 109 5.94 16.22 -6.75
C ARG A 109 5.84 15.51 -8.09
N ASN A 110 6.94 15.51 -8.85
CA ASN A 110 6.98 14.85 -10.16
C ASN A 110 6.74 13.35 -10.03
N LEU A 111 7.34 12.72 -9.02
CA LEU A 111 7.12 11.30 -8.73
C LEU A 111 5.68 11.00 -8.33
N GLN A 112 5.00 11.88 -7.59
CA GLN A 112 3.58 11.70 -7.26
C GLN A 112 2.70 11.69 -8.51
N THR A 113 2.97 12.59 -9.47
CA THR A 113 2.23 12.59 -10.75
C THR A 113 2.50 11.31 -11.55
N LEU A 114 3.75 10.85 -11.58
CA LEU A 114 4.12 9.61 -12.25
C LEU A 114 3.52 8.37 -11.56
N SER A 115 3.48 8.34 -10.22
CA SER A 115 2.88 7.23 -9.47
C SER A 115 1.38 7.16 -9.72
N GLN A 116 0.69 8.30 -9.72
CA GLN A 116 -0.74 8.37 -10.06
C GLN A 116 -1.02 7.82 -11.46
N PHE A 117 -0.23 8.23 -12.46
CA PHE A 117 -0.39 7.68 -13.82
C PHE A 117 -0.17 6.17 -13.86
N LYS A 118 0.86 5.68 -13.16
CA LYS A 118 1.17 4.25 -13.11
C LYS A 118 0.09 3.44 -12.39
N GLU A 119 -0.48 3.98 -11.32
CA GLU A 119 -1.60 3.37 -10.60
C GLU A 119 -2.83 3.22 -11.51
N HIS A 120 -3.16 4.24 -12.31
CA HIS A 120 -4.24 4.16 -13.31
C HIS A 120 -3.99 3.06 -14.36
N GLU A 121 -2.76 2.94 -14.86
CA GLU A 121 -2.41 1.87 -15.81
C GLU A 121 -2.51 0.49 -15.14
N GLN A 122 -2.05 0.36 -13.90
CA GLN A 122 -2.11 -0.88 -13.15
C GLN A 122 -3.55 -1.31 -12.85
N THR A 123 -4.42 -0.39 -12.45
CA THR A 123 -5.84 -0.69 -12.18
C THR A 123 -6.55 -1.11 -13.46
N TYR A 124 -6.31 -0.43 -14.58
CA TYR A 124 -6.85 -0.81 -15.88
C TYR A 124 -6.42 -2.22 -16.31
N ASN A 125 -5.12 -2.53 -16.22
CA ASN A 125 -4.60 -3.84 -16.59
C ASN A 125 -5.15 -4.96 -15.68
N LYS A 126 -5.29 -4.70 -14.37
CA LYS A 126 -5.92 -5.63 -13.44
C LYS A 126 -7.37 -5.92 -13.84
N HIS A 127 -8.14 -4.89 -14.18
CA HIS A 127 -9.53 -5.04 -14.63
C HIS A 127 -9.60 -5.91 -15.90
N LEU A 128 -8.77 -5.62 -16.91
CA LEU A 128 -8.74 -6.39 -18.14
C LEU A 128 -8.36 -7.87 -17.91
N GLN A 129 -7.46 -8.13 -16.98
CA GLN A 129 -7.11 -9.49 -16.57
C GLN A 129 -8.30 -10.19 -15.90
N GLN A 130 -8.99 -9.51 -15.00
CA GLN A 130 -10.18 -10.04 -14.34
C GLN A 130 -11.28 -10.36 -15.35
N GLU A 131 -11.53 -9.49 -16.33
CA GLU A 131 -12.49 -9.75 -17.40
C GLU A 131 -12.12 -10.99 -18.22
N LYS A 132 -10.84 -11.15 -18.59
CA LYS A 132 -10.37 -12.35 -19.30
C LYS A 132 -10.55 -13.62 -18.46
N ILE A 133 -10.25 -13.55 -17.17
CA ILE A 133 -10.47 -14.67 -16.24
C ILE A 133 -11.96 -15.01 -16.19
N HIS A 134 -12.83 -14.01 -16.06
CA HIS A 134 -14.27 -14.19 -16.02
C HIS A 134 -14.80 -14.81 -17.32
N GLN A 135 -14.34 -14.32 -18.48
CA GLN A 135 -14.70 -14.89 -19.78
C GLN A 135 -14.25 -16.35 -19.92
N ASN A 136 -13.03 -16.68 -19.47
CA ASN A 136 -12.55 -18.06 -19.50
C ASN A 136 -13.35 -18.96 -18.56
N LEU A 137 -13.68 -18.47 -17.36
CA LEU A 137 -14.51 -19.19 -16.40
C LEU A 137 -15.90 -19.49 -16.99
N GLN A 138 -16.53 -18.49 -17.61
CA GLN A 138 -17.83 -18.65 -18.28
C GLN A 138 -17.78 -19.71 -19.39
N LYS A 139 -16.71 -19.72 -20.20
CA LYS A 139 -16.53 -20.75 -21.24
C LYS A 139 -16.39 -22.15 -20.67
N GLU A 140 -15.64 -22.31 -19.58
CA GLU A 140 -15.51 -23.61 -18.91
C GLU A 140 -16.84 -24.06 -18.27
N LEU A 141 -17.61 -23.15 -17.67
CA LEU A 141 -18.96 -23.46 -17.17
C LEU A 141 -19.89 -23.96 -18.28
N HIS A 142 -19.96 -23.25 -19.41
CA HIS A 142 -20.78 -23.66 -20.56
C HIS A 142 -20.36 -25.04 -21.10
N LYS A 143 -19.05 -25.29 -21.18
CA LYS A 143 -18.51 -26.58 -21.63
C LYS A 143 -18.85 -27.74 -20.68
N LEU A 144 -18.95 -27.48 -19.38
CA LEU A 144 -19.39 -28.46 -18.40
C LEU A 144 -20.89 -28.74 -18.53
N GLU A 145 -21.71 -27.69 -18.69
CA GLU A 145 -23.16 -27.81 -18.90
C GLU A 145 -23.47 -28.67 -20.15
N GLU A 146 -22.80 -28.40 -21.28
CA GLU A 146 -22.93 -29.22 -22.49
C GLU A 146 -22.55 -30.69 -22.26
N LYS A 147 -21.53 -30.96 -21.44
CA LYS A 147 -21.12 -32.33 -21.11
C LYS A 147 -22.13 -33.00 -20.21
N GLU A 148 -22.65 -32.30 -19.21
CA GLU A 148 -23.71 -32.81 -18.34
C GLU A 148 -24.97 -33.13 -19.15
N ASP A 149 -25.35 -32.29 -20.11
CA ASP A 149 -26.51 -32.55 -20.96
C ASP A 149 -26.31 -33.73 -21.90
N LYS A 150 -25.10 -33.91 -22.45
CA LYS A 150 -24.74 -35.11 -23.22
C LYS A 150 -24.80 -36.37 -22.36
N ASN A 151 -24.21 -36.32 -21.16
CA ASN A 151 -24.26 -37.45 -20.22
C ASN A 151 -25.72 -37.78 -19.84
N ARG A 152 -26.55 -36.76 -19.53
CA ARG A 152 -27.98 -36.93 -19.23
C ARG A 152 -28.73 -37.55 -20.41
N HIS A 153 -28.43 -37.12 -21.64
CA HIS A 153 -29.02 -37.69 -22.84
C HIS A 153 -28.62 -39.16 -23.02
N ASP A 154 -27.33 -39.48 -22.87
CA ASP A 154 -26.81 -40.85 -22.98
C ASP A 154 -27.41 -41.77 -21.90
N ASP A 155 -27.53 -41.29 -20.67
CA ASP A 155 -28.18 -42.00 -19.57
C ASP A 155 -29.67 -42.28 -19.86
N ALA A 156 -30.41 -41.28 -20.39
CA ALA A 156 -31.81 -41.44 -20.78
C ALA A 156 -31.98 -42.42 -21.95
N VAL A 157 -31.10 -42.37 -22.95
CA VAL A 157 -31.09 -43.31 -24.08
C VAL A 157 -30.76 -44.73 -23.60
N ASN A 158 -29.78 -44.88 -22.73
CA ASN A 158 -29.43 -46.17 -22.13
C ASN A 158 -30.59 -46.73 -21.28
N ALA A 159 -31.26 -45.88 -20.49
CA ALA A 159 -32.44 -46.26 -19.72
C ALA A 159 -33.60 -46.69 -20.62
N ALA A 160 -33.92 -45.93 -21.68
CA ALA A 160 -34.95 -46.29 -22.65
C ALA A 160 -34.63 -47.62 -23.36
N ARG A 161 -33.36 -47.81 -23.75
CA ARG A 161 -32.88 -49.06 -24.37
C ARG A 161 -32.99 -50.25 -23.41
N PHE A 162 -32.69 -50.04 -22.13
CA PHE A 162 -32.85 -51.05 -21.09
C PHE A 162 -34.33 -51.44 -20.90
N MET A 163 -35.23 -50.45 -20.81
CA MET A 163 -36.68 -50.70 -20.73
C MET A 163 -37.17 -51.53 -21.92
N GLN A 164 -36.76 -51.17 -23.14
CA GLN A 164 -37.15 -51.86 -24.37
C GLN A 164 -36.61 -53.31 -24.45
N LYS A 165 -35.42 -53.56 -23.90
CA LYS A 165 -34.78 -54.89 -23.89
C LYS A 165 -35.30 -55.81 -22.78
N SER A 166 -35.82 -55.24 -21.70
CA SER A 166 -36.40 -55.98 -20.57
C SER A 166 -37.81 -56.52 -20.83
N GLY A 167 -38.48 -56.12 -21.93
CA GLY A 167 -39.77 -56.71 -22.32
C GLY A 167 -40.87 -56.63 -21.27
N TYR A 168 -40.89 -55.57 -20.45
CA TYR A 168 -41.97 -55.35 -19.48
C TYR A 168 -43.15 -54.65 -20.15
N ASP A 169 -44.24 -55.41 -20.26
CA ASP A 169 -45.57 -54.98 -20.67
C ASP A 169 -46.23 -54.18 -19.53
N LEU A 170 -46.84 -53.04 -19.82
CA LEU A 170 -47.35 -52.08 -18.83
C LEU A 170 -48.72 -52.46 -18.23
N ASN A 171 -49.09 -53.74 -18.22
CA ASN A 171 -50.40 -54.19 -17.70
C ASN A 171 -50.35 -55.07 -16.44
N GLU A 172 -49.18 -55.40 -15.87
CA GLU A 172 -49.13 -56.10 -14.58
C GLU A 172 -48.06 -55.54 -13.63
N THR A 173 -48.38 -54.44 -12.94
CA THR A 173 -48.00 -54.27 -11.52
C THR A 173 -48.82 -53.16 -10.85
N ILE A 174 -50.14 -53.34 -10.78
CA ILE A 174 -50.86 -52.94 -9.57
C ILE A 174 -50.76 -54.16 -8.65
N GLN A 175 -49.68 -54.26 -7.88
CA GLN A 175 -49.66 -54.75 -6.50
C GLN A 175 -48.23 -55.07 -6.03
N HIS A 176 -47.85 -54.36 -4.98
CA HIS A 176 -46.79 -54.63 -4.01
C HIS A 176 -45.34 -54.48 -4.47
N GLN A 177 -44.88 -53.23 -4.46
CA GLN A 177 -43.81 -52.88 -3.53
C GLN A 177 -44.05 -51.49 -2.94
N GLU A 178 -44.78 -51.50 -1.83
CA GLU A 178 -44.77 -50.45 -0.82
C GLU A 178 -43.35 -50.42 -0.21
N VAL A 179 -42.40 -49.82 -0.93
CA VAL A 179 -41.15 -49.38 -0.32
C VAL A 179 -41.49 -48.09 0.38
N LYS A 180 -41.67 -48.22 1.70
CA LYS A 180 -41.71 -47.14 2.69
C LYS A 180 -40.99 -45.91 2.17
N GLU A 181 -41.76 -44.85 1.89
CA GLU A 181 -41.25 -43.50 1.90
C GLU A 181 -40.53 -43.32 3.25
N LYS A 182 -39.20 -43.42 3.24
CA LYS A 182 -38.45 -42.79 4.31
C LYS A 182 -38.81 -41.31 4.18
N PRO A 183 -39.29 -40.69 5.26
CA PRO A 183 -39.70 -39.30 5.20
C PRO A 183 -38.53 -38.54 4.62
N ASN A 184 -38.85 -37.62 3.70
CA ASN A 184 -37.99 -36.53 3.29
C ASN A 184 -37.13 -36.15 4.48
N THR A 185 -35.90 -36.66 4.51
CA THR A 185 -34.87 -36.02 5.29
C THR A 185 -34.65 -34.81 4.44
N LYS A 186 -35.41 -33.76 4.76
CA LYS A 186 -34.95 -32.40 4.57
C LYS A 186 -33.48 -32.50 4.95
N LEU A 187 -32.60 -32.46 3.96
CA LEU A 187 -31.36 -31.77 4.20
C LEU A 187 -31.84 -30.35 4.47
N ASP A 188 -32.22 -30.12 5.73
CA ASP A 188 -31.85 -28.93 6.43
C ASP A 188 -30.34 -28.87 6.23
N ARG A 189 -29.94 -28.35 5.06
CA ARG A 189 -28.63 -27.73 4.94
C ARG A 189 -28.78 -26.59 5.91
N ASP A 190 -28.42 -26.85 7.15
CA ASP A 190 -28.24 -25.84 8.16
C ASP A 190 -27.55 -24.69 7.44
N ALA A 191 -28.25 -23.57 7.28
CA ALA A 191 -27.70 -22.35 6.70
C ALA A 191 -26.47 -21.83 7.48
N SER A 192 -26.14 -22.51 8.59
CA SER A 192 -24.97 -22.35 9.44
C SER A 192 -23.70 -23.07 8.91
N SER A 193 -23.80 -24.18 8.16
CA SER A 193 -22.60 -24.94 7.71
C SER A 193 -22.06 -24.52 6.34
N LEU A 194 -22.87 -23.86 5.51
CA LEU A 194 -22.43 -23.19 4.28
C LEU A 194 -21.75 -21.83 4.52
N ALA A 195 -21.68 -21.38 5.77
CA ALA A 195 -21.05 -20.11 6.13
C ALA A 195 -19.54 -20.22 6.41
N HIS A 196 -18.96 -21.43 6.41
CA HIS A 196 -17.51 -21.58 6.44
C HIS A 196 -16.95 -21.45 5.03
N ASP A 197 -17.04 -20.24 4.48
CA ASP A 197 -16.25 -19.86 3.32
C ASP A 197 -14.77 -19.90 3.74
N PRO A 198 -13.99 -20.90 3.30
CA PRO A 198 -12.62 -21.09 3.78
C PRO A 198 -11.70 -19.93 3.37
N TRP A 199 -12.18 -19.05 2.47
CA TRP A 199 -11.46 -17.90 1.95
C TRP A 199 -11.81 -16.59 2.64
N LYS A 200 -12.85 -16.53 3.49
CA LYS A 200 -13.19 -15.30 4.23
C LYS A 200 -12.08 -14.80 5.16
N ARG A 201 -11.20 -15.70 5.64
CA ARG A 201 -10.02 -15.31 6.43
C ARG A 201 -8.98 -14.54 5.60
N ALA A 202 -8.94 -14.74 4.29
CA ALA A 202 -7.99 -14.08 3.40
C ALA A 202 -8.39 -12.61 3.15
N ASP A 203 -9.69 -12.33 2.96
CA ASP A 203 -10.18 -10.96 2.71
C ASP A 203 -10.07 -10.04 3.93
N THR A 204 -10.09 -10.60 5.15
CA THR A 204 -9.91 -9.81 6.38
C THR A 204 -8.46 -9.40 6.65
N SER A 205 -7.50 -9.88 5.86
CA SER A 205 -6.11 -9.47 5.96
C SER A 205 -5.87 -8.20 5.14
N ASP A 206 -6.08 -7.05 5.77
CA ASP A 206 -5.80 -5.69 5.25
C ASP A 206 -4.31 -5.43 4.93
N HIS A 207 -3.46 -6.46 4.90
CA HIS A 207 -2.05 -6.36 4.57
C HIS A 207 -1.72 -7.33 3.44
N PRO A 208 -1.62 -6.87 2.19
CA PRO A 208 -1.10 -7.70 1.11
C PRO A 208 0.36 -8.01 1.43
N GLN A 209 0.63 -9.23 1.88
CA GLN A 209 2.00 -9.74 1.84
C GLN A 209 2.35 -9.93 0.36
N GLU A 210 3.06 -8.94 -0.20
CA GLU A 210 3.64 -9.04 -1.53
C GLU A 210 4.44 -10.35 -1.62
N ALA A 211 3.97 -11.27 -2.45
CA ALA A 211 4.71 -12.48 -2.78
C ALA A 211 5.95 -12.06 -3.59
N THR A 212 7.03 -11.78 -2.89
CA THR A 212 8.35 -11.54 -3.48
C THR A 212 8.87 -12.88 -4.00
N MET A 213 8.64 -13.15 -5.29
CA MET A 213 9.34 -14.22 -6.01
C MET A 213 10.82 -13.86 -6.03
N THR A 214 11.61 -14.43 -5.12
CA THR A 214 13.06 -14.40 -5.24
C THR A 214 13.46 -15.28 -6.43
N PRO A 215 14.19 -14.75 -7.43
CA PRO A 215 14.66 -15.60 -8.52
C PRO A 215 15.66 -16.61 -7.95
N ARG A 216 15.41 -17.89 -8.23
CA ARG A 216 16.32 -18.99 -7.87
C ARG A 216 17.61 -18.80 -8.65
N ARG A 217 18.72 -18.69 -7.92
CA ARG A 217 20.07 -18.49 -8.44
C ARG A 217 20.60 -19.76 -9.11
#